data_AF-A0A425W883-F1
#
_entry.id   AF-A0A425W883-F1
#
_cell.length_a   1.000
_cell.length_b   1.000
_cell.length_c   1.000
_cell.angle_alpha   90.00
_cell.angle_beta   90.00
_cell.angle_gamma   90.00
#
_symmetry.space_group_name_H-M   'P 1'
#
loop_
_entity.id
_entity.type
_entity.pdbx_description
1 polymer ?
#
loop_
_entity_poly.entity_id
_entity_poly.type
_entity_poly.pdbx_seq_one_letter_code
_entity_poly.pdbx_strand_id
1 'polypeptide(L)'
;MNRARKHTPKPVRDAAKLKASVSKMHKVRFKVRRDADLDKADYVRHVPVLLDEPGKRLVFEDDDMIRTGLFLRSSADAAAVVPYGTQLDTDGIMQSLEAISGMVESYKQRSATGAGDEYVGRIMETVLYAFTSPFLWEIRERIVRGSSETVGLNVPAFLMLGASAQAGKTTLLECLSRLMCLNQDTRMLHYDEVKYNGTDGGRTMGNIRALMEGHDSSVYPVIIDEVEEKAVNNDAFGAFIKSYANRHQVGDKTGTLIMSMNNDKVSLTNDIMRRVYYLRFDNQMIDDNDSRDVKHDMQAKLDARLFSDFCCRMARMLVDDNTEWRVDDGTGQIDFLHSARVIFKSYYEEVGIPVPAWFPTTLIDDQRRMGIQKWSNLYRTKREAFKASKIGKVKVFVVEKDEILPRVNGWKDAAMQTLYVNEIPMDVWWHEVGHDPAKTGPSVILKKREFLAWIGVKERWHLFHWN
;
A
#
# COMPACT_ATOMS: atom_id res chain seq x y z
N MET A 1 -12.53 -30.70 -72.86
CA MET A 1 -11.67 -31.63 -72.08
C MET A 1 -11.34 -30.97 -70.75
N ASN A 2 -11.32 -31.76 -69.67
CA ASN A 2 -11.07 -31.42 -68.26
C ASN A 2 -12.22 -30.89 -67.39
N ARG A 3 -12.64 -31.79 -66.50
CA ARG A 3 -13.70 -31.70 -65.49
C ARG A 3 -13.40 -30.66 -64.41
N ALA A 4 -14.43 -29.91 -64.05
CA ALA A 4 -14.48 -29.02 -62.90
C ALA A 4 -14.11 -29.74 -61.59
N ARG A 5 -13.14 -29.20 -60.85
CA ARG A 5 -12.99 -29.42 -59.40
C ARG A 5 -13.65 -28.25 -58.68
N LYS A 6 -14.86 -28.47 -58.14
CA LYS A 6 -15.45 -27.60 -57.12
C LYS A 6 -14.53 -27.61 -55.91
N HIS A 7 -13.86 -26.50 -55.63
CA HIS A 7 -13.19 -26.30 -54.35
C HIS A 7 -14.24 -25.80 -53.36
N THR A 8 -14.88 -26.72 -52.65
CA THR A 8 -15.62 -26.37 -51.43
C THR A 8 -14.60 -25.94 -50.37
N PRO A 9 -14.76 -24.76 -49.72
CA PRO A 9 -13.94 -24.44 -48.55
C PRO A 9 -14.26 -25.48 -47.47
N LYS A 10 -13.21 -26.17 -47.00
CA LYS A 10 -13.35 -27.08 -45.86
C LYS A 10 -13.86 -26.27 -44.66
N PRO A 11 -14.87 -26.75 -43.92
CA PRO A 11 -15.31 -26.06 -42.71
C PRO A 11 -14.12 -25.98 -41.75
N VAL A 12 -13.88 -24.77 -41.28
CA VAL A 12 -12.80 -24.39 -40.37
C VAL A 12 -12.83 -25.31 -39.15
N ARG A 13 -11.93 -26.30 -39.12
CA ARG A 13 -11.68 -27.20 -37.98
C ARG A 13 -11.23 -26.46 -36.72
N ASP A 14 -11.00 -25.15 -36.82
CA ASP A 14 -10.54 -24.30 -35.72
C ASP A 14 -11.65 -23.67 -34.90
N ALA A 15 -12.90 -23.56 -35.37
CA ALA A 15 -13.97 -22.94 -34.56
C ALA A 15 -14.34 -23.80 -33.33
N ALA A 16 -14.33 -25.13 -33.48
CA ALA A 16 -14.57 -26.07 -32.38
C ALA A 16 -13.38 -26.15 -31.42
N LYS A 17 -12.14 -26.04 -31.92
CA LYS A 17 -10.92 -25.98 -31.09
C LYS A 17 -10.81 -24.64 -30.36
N LEU A 18 -11.17 -23.52 -31.00
CA LEU A 18 -11.24 -22.21 -30.34
C LEU A 18 -12.33 -22.20 -29.27
N LYS A 19 -13.54 -22.71 -29.56
CA LYS A 19 -14.59 -22.86 -28.54
C LYS A 19 -14.19 -23.79 -27.41
N ALA A 20 -13.48 -24.89 -27.69
CA ALA A 20 -12.97 -25.80 -26.66
C ALA A 20 -11.85 -25.17 -25.83
N SER A 21 -10.97 -24.35 -26.42
CA SER A 21 -9.91 -23.62 -25.72
C SER A 21 -10.44 -22.44 -24.91
N VAL A 22 -11.43 -21.71 -25.43
CA VAL A 22 -12.14 -20.63 -24.70
C VAL A 22 -13.01 -21.21 -23.59
N SER A 23 -13.67 -22.36 -23.81
CA SER A 23 -14.41 -23.11 -22.78
C SER A 23 -13.47 -23.73 -21.74
N LYS A 24 -12.27 -24.20 -22.13
CA LYS A 24 -11.22 -24.62 -21.17
C LYS A 24 -10.67 -23.43 -20.39
N MET A 25 -10.44 -22.28 -21.01
CA MET A 25 -10.01 -21.07 -20.30
C MET A 25 -11.08 -20.54 -19.34
N HIS A 26 -12.37 -20.57 -19.72
CA HIS A 26 -13.47 -20.26 -18.81
C HIS A 26 -13.59 -21.32 -17.69
N LYS A 27 -13.45 -22.61 -18.00
CA LYS A 27 -13.44 -23.68 -16.99
C LYS A 27 -12.20 -23.66 -16.10
N VAL A 28 -11.07 -23.09 -16.54
CA VAL A 28 -9.85 -22.90 -15.74
C VAL A 28 -9.94 -21.62 -14.90
N ARG A 29 -10.53 -20.53 -15.42
CA ARG A 29 -10.89 -19.33 -14.63
C ARG A 29 -11.92 -19.64 -13.53
N PHE A 30 -12.83 -20.58 -13.75
CA PHE A 30 -13.79 -21.07 -12.74
C PHE A 30 -13.39 -22.39 -12.05
N LYS A 31 -12.16 -22.88 -12.27
CA LYS A 31 -11.51 -23.91 -11.43
C LYS A 31 -10.59 -23.27 -10.39
N VAL A 32 -11.02 -22.15 -9.81
CA VAL A 32 -10.55 -21.78 -8.48
C VAL A 32 -11.20 -22.76 -7.51
N ARG A 33 -10.39 -23.72 -7.05
CA ARG A 33 -10.54 -24.54 -5.83
C ARG A 33 -11.97 -24.61 -5.26
N ARG A 34 -12.63 -25.73 -5.57
CA ARG A 34 -13.81 -26.23 -4.85
C ARG A 34 -13.44 -27.11 -3.65
N ASP A 35 -12.17 -27.20 -3.27
CA ASP A 35 -11.70 -27.96 -2.11
C ASP A 35 -11.10 -27.02 -1.07
N ALA A 36 -11.99 -26.36 -0.34
CA ALA A 36 -11.83 -25.89 1.03
C ALA A 36 -13.22 -25.42 1.48
N ASP A 37 -14.01 -26.36 1.98
CA ASP A 37 -15.23 -26.09 2.74
C ASP A 37 -14.84 -25.38 4.05
N LEU A 38 -14.61 -24.08 3.94
CA LEU A 38 -15.09 -23.13 4.92
C LEU A 38 -16.31 -22.48 4.29
N ASP A 39 -17.34 -22.20 5.09
CA ASP A 39 -18.50 -21.39 4.71
C ASP A 39 -18.04 -20.06 4.09
N LYS A 40 -17.77 -20.06 2.78
CA LYS A 40 -17.40 -18.86 1.99
C LYS A 40 -18.48 -17.78 2.06
N ALA A 41 -19.71 -18.16 2.44
CA ALA A 41 -20.89 -17.31 2.42
C ALA A 41 -21.09 -16.47 3.69
N ASP A 42 -20.56 -16.87 4.86
CA ASP A 42 -20.86 -16.14 6.10
C ASP A 42 -19.83 -15.05 6.41
N TYR A 43 -18.53 -15.28 6.18
CA TYR A 43 -17.50 -14.29 6.49
C TYR A 43 -17.50 -13.07 5.54
N VAL A 44 -17.88 -13.27 4.27
CA VAL A 44 -17.87 -12.20 3.25
C VAL A 44 -19.09 -11.28 3.38
N ARG A 45 -20.18 -11.73 4.02
CA ARG A 45 -21.40 -10.93 4.23
C ARG A 45 -21.19 -9.70 5.12
N HIS A 46 -20.09 -9.64 5.86
CA HIS A 46 -19.84 -8.61 6.87
C HIS A 46 -18.79 -7.58 6.46
N VAL A 47 -18.36 -7.55 5.20
CA VAL A 47 -17.50 -6.48 4.67
C VAL A 47 -18.33 -5.61 3.72
N PRO A 48 -18.32 -4.28 3.89
CA PRO A 48 -19.09 -3.41 3.02
C PRO A 48 -18.60 -3.52 1.57
N VAL A 49 -19.55 -3.47 0.63
CA VAL A 49 -19.29 -3.55 -0.80
C VAL A 49 -19.45 -2.17 -1.41
N LEU A 50 -18.34 -1.64 -1.94
CA LEU A 50 -18.31 -0.43 -2.75
C LEU A 50 -17.98 -0.85 -4.17
N LEU A 51 -18.96 -0.71 -5.06
CA LEU A 51 -18.80 -1.02 -6.47
C LEU A 51 -18.29 0.22 -7.18
N ASP A 52 -17.36 0.04 -8.12
CA ASP A 52 -16.87 1.12 -8.96
C ASP A 52 -17.23 0.85 -10.42
N GLU A 53 -17.87 1.79 -11.08
CA GLU A 53 -18.21 1.76 -12.51
C GLU A 53 -17.68 3.04 -13.18
N PRO A 54 -16.40 3.04 -13.63
CA PRO A 54 -15.77 4.22 -14.24
C PRO A 54 -16.55 4.82 -15.41
N GLY A 55 -17.20 3.97 -16.21
CA GLY A 55 -18.01 4.39 -17.36
C GLY A 55 -19.29 5.16 -16.97
N LYS A 56 -19.67 5.18 -15.69
CA LYS A 56 -20.81 5.95 -15.16
C LYS A 56 -20.38 7.24 -14.46
N ARG A 57 -19.08 7.58 -14.42
CA ARG A 57 -18.62 8.84 -13.84
C ARG A 57 -19.08 10.03 -14.66
N LEU A 58 -19.54 11.05 -13.96
CA LEU A 58 -20.00 12.33 -14.53
C LEU A 58 -21.00 12.18 -15.70
N VAL A 59 -21.83 11.13 -15.68
CA VAL A 59 -23.01 11.09 -16.55
C VAL A 59 -24.03 12.06 -15.99
N PHE A 60 -24.15 13.22 -16.65
CA PHE A 60 -25.15 14.23 -16.33
C PHE A 60 -26.53 13.72 -16.79
N GLU A 61 -27.38 13.32 -15.84
CA GLU A 61 -28.82 13.23 -16.07
C GLU A 61 -29.45 14.46 -15.43
N ASP A 62 -29.75 15.46 -16.26
CA ASP A 62 -30.62 16.63 -16.11
C ASP A 62 -30.53 17.55 -14.87
N ASP A 63 -29.82 17.22 -13.77
CA ASP A 63 -29.85 18.01 -12.51
C ASP A 63 -28.49 18.12 -11.77
N ASP A 64 -27.42 18.63 -12.39
CA ASP A 64 -26.13 19.04 -11.75
C ASP A 64 -25.42 18.04 -10.80
N MET A 65 -25.90 16.79 -10.72
CA MET A 65 -25.43 15.82 -9.74
C MET A 65 -24.18 15.10 -10.25
N ILE A 66 -23.07 15.25 -9.53
CA ILE A 66 -21.85 14.48 -9.79
C ILE A 66 -22.11 13.01 -9.50
N ARG A 67 -22.04 12.19 -10.54
CA ARG A 67 -21.92 10.74 -10.36
C ARG A 67 -20.46 10.37 -10.20
N THR A 68 -20.09 9.88 -9.02
CA THR A 68 -18.74 9.41 -8.72
C THR A 68 -18.37 8.12 -9.46
N GLY A 69 -19.38 7.44 -10.03
CA GLY A 69 -19.27 6.07 -10.53
C GLY A 69 -19.17 5.02 -9.43
N LEU A 70 -19.22 5.42 -8.15
CA LEU A 70 -19.26 4.50 -7.03
C LEU A 70 -20.71 4.18 -6.64
N PHE A 71 -20.96 2.94 -6.23
CA PHE A 71 -22.28 2.48 -5.83
C PHE A 71 -22.22 1.59 -4.59
N LEU A 72 -23.22 1.73 -3.72
CA LEU A 72 -23.48 0.82 -2.61
C LEU A 72 -24.61 -0.15 -2.98
N ARG A 73 -24.63 -1.33 -2.35
CA ARG A 73 -25.85 -2.16 -2.38
C ARG A 73 -26.94 -1.49 -1.56
N SER A 74 -28.17 -1.52 -2.08
CA SER A 74 -29.34 -1.05 -1.33
C SER A 74 -29.61 -1.98 -0.14
N SER A 75 -29.86 -1.39 1.02
CA SER A 75 -30.30 -2.12 2.21
C SER A 75 -31.73 -2.65 2.08
N ALA A 76 -32.55 -2.06 1.20
CA ALA A 76 -33.92 -2.48 0.94
C ALA A 76 -34.04 -3.58 -0.12
N ASP A 77 -33.08 -3.66 -1.06
CA ASP A 77 -33.02 -4.68 -2.10
C ASP A 77 -31.55 -5.02 -2.42
N ALA A 78 -31.11 -6.23 -2.06
CA ALA A 78 -29.75 -6.68 -2.24
C ALA A 78 -29.30 -6.74 -3.73
N ALA A 79 -30.25 -6.78 -4.67
CA ALA A 79 -29.98 -6.74 -6.11
C ALA A 79 -29.87 -5.31 -6.67
N ALA A 80 -30.38 -4.30 -5.95
CA ALA A 80 -30.32 -2.91 -6.36
C ALA A 80 -29.03 -2.23 -5.84
N VAL A 81 -28.55 -1.26 -6.60
CA VAL A 81 -27.39 -0.44 -6.26
C VAL A 81 -27.78 1.04 -6.23
N VAL A 82 -27.22 1.80 -5.30
CA VAL A 82 -27.45 3.24 -5.13
C VAL A 82 -26.16 4.01 -5.35
N PRO A 83 -26.16 5.14 -6.09
CA PRO A 83 -24.97 5.97 -6.24
C PRO A 83 -24.41 6.42 -4.88
N TYR A 84 -23.09 6.44 -4.75
CA TYR A 84 -22.37 6.92 -3.57
C TYR A 84 -21.63 8.22 -3.89
N GLY A 85 -21.55 9.13 -2.92
CA GLY A 85 -20.90 10.41 -3.07
C GLY A 85 -21.87 11.57 -2.97
N THR A 86 -21.51 12.56 -2.17
CA THR A 86 -22.28 13.77 -1.92
C THR A 86 -21.30 14.89 -1.73
N GLN A 87 -21.56 16.02 -2.39
CA GLN A 87 -20.73 17.19 -2.18
C GLN A 87 -21.03 17.83 -0.83
N LEU A 88 -19.98 18.32 -0.17
CA LEU A 88 -20.13 19.14 1.03
C LEU A 88 -20.05 20.62 0.69
N ASP A 89 -20.73 21.42 1.50
CA ASP A 89 -20.56 22.86 1.56
C ASP A 89 -19.32 23.23 2.40
N THR A 90 -18.95 24.51 2.35
CA THR A 90 -17.77 25.04 3.04
C THR A 90 -17.82 24.79 4.55
N ASP A 91 -18.99 24.91 5.18
CA ASP A 91 -19.18 24.65 6.62
C ASP A 91 -18.98 23.17 6.96
N GLY A 92 -19.53 22.26 6.15
CA GLY A 92 -19.33 20.82 6.29
C GLY A 92 -17.86 20.43 6.12
N ILE A 93 -17.17 21.00 5.13
CA ILE A 93 -15.73 20.80 4.92
C ILE A 93 -14.94 21.27 6.16
N MET A 94 -15.22 22.47 6.67
CA MET A 94 -14.55 23.03 7.84
C MET A 94 -14.70 22.11 9.06
N GLN A 95 -15.94 21.68 9.38
CA GLN A 95 -16.19 20.78 10.51
C GLN A 95 -15.44 19.44 10.37
N SER A 96 -15.42 18.86 9.17
CA SER A 96 -14.69 17.60 8.94
C SER A 96 -13.16 17.79 9.03
N LEU A 97 -12.63 18.90 8.53
CA LEU A 97 -11.21 19.23 8.67
C LEU A 97 -10.81 19.45 10.14
N GLU A 98 -11.65 20.12 10.93
CA GLU A 98 -11.44 20.28 12.37
C GLU A 98 -11.45 18.94 13.09
N ALA A 99 -12.37 18.04 12.75
CA ALA A 99 -12.44 16.70 13.34
C ALA A 99 -11.20 15.85 13.02
N ILE A 100 -10.75 15.85 11.76
CA ILE A 100 -9.53 15.15 11.35
C ILE A 100 -8.30 15.78 12.00
N SER A 101 -8.20 17.11 12.05
CA SER A 101 -7.09 17.81 12.69
C SER A 101 -7.04 17.52 14.19
N GLY A 102 -8.20 17.54 14.87
CA GLY A 102 -8.32 17.15 16.27
C GLY A 102 -7.90 15.69 16.51
N MET A 103 -8.21 14.79 15.57
CA MET A 103 -7.70 13.43 15.61
C MET A 103 -6.17 13.39 15.52
N VAL A 104 -5.55 14.05 14.53
CA VAL A 104 -4.08 14.07 14.37
C VAL A 104 -3.39 14.69 15.58
N GLU A 105 -3.88 15.82 16.09
CA GLU A 105 -3.32 16.50 17.26
C GLU A 105 -3.48 15.68 18.55
N SER A 106 -4.56 14.88 18.67
CA SER A 106 -4.72 13.99 19.82
C SER A 106 -3.61 12.92 19.90
N TYR A 107 -3.05 12.48 18.76
CA TYR A 107 -1.89 11.58 18.75
C TYR A 107 -0.63 12.29 19.24
N LYS A 108 -0.53 13.59 18.96
CA LYS A 108 0.55 14.43 19.47
C LYS A 108 0.48 14.55 20.98
N GLN A 109 -0.70 14.91 21.50
CA GLN A 109 -0.97 15.10 22.93
C GLN A 109 -0.80 13.81 23.74
N ARG A 110 -1.29 12.69 23.22
CA ARG A 110 -1.26 11.39 23.92
C ARG A 110 0.05 10.63 23.73
N SER A 111 1.06 11.22 23.08
CA SER A 111 2.36 10.59 22.91
C SER A 111 3.21 10.70 24.17
N ALA A 112 3.69 9.57 24.71
CA ALA A 112 4.51 9.53 25.92
C ALA A 112 5.85 10.28 25.82
N THR A 113 6.37 10.43 24.60
CA THR A 113 7.68 11.03 24.30
C THR A 113 7.58 12.43 23.68
N GLY A 114 6.36 12.94 23.47
CA GLY A 114 6.11 14.21 22.78
C GLY A 114 6.36 14.11 21.27
N ALA A 115 5.39 13.56 20.54
CA ALA A 115 5.50 13.42 19.09
C ALA A 115 5.63 14.78 18.37
N GLY A 116 6.53 14.83 17.38
CA GLY A 116 6.65 15.97 16.46
C GLY A 116 5.73 15.86 15.25
N ASP A 117 5.70 16.92 14.44
CA ASP A 117 4.86 17.03 13.23
C ASP A 117 5.12 15.91 12.23
N GLU A 118 6.37 15.46 12.12
CA GLU A 118 6.75 14.35 11.25
C GLU A 118 6.07 13.02 11.65
N TYR A 119 5.93 12.76 12.96
CA TYR A 119 5.28 11.54 13.45
C TYR A 119 3.78 11.59 13.17
N VAL A 120 3.11 12.67 13.56
CA VAL A 120 1.67 12.79 13.38
C VAL A 120 1.28 12.99 11.91
N GLY A 121 2.20 13.44 11.06
CA GLY A 121 2.05 13.39 9.60
C GLY A 121 1.81 11.98 9.04
N ARG A 122 2.28 10.92 9.70
CA ARG A 122 1.98 9.52 9.32
C ARG A 122 0.53 9.14 9.57
N ILE A 123 -0.11 9.77 10.55
CA ILE A 123 -1.56 9.61 10.80
C ILE A 123 -2.33 10.18 9.61
N MET A 124 -1.99 11.40 9.18
CA MET A 124 -2.61 12.00 8.00
C MET A 124 -2.28 11.23 6.72
N GLU A 125 -1.05 10.76 6.54
CA GLU A 125 -0.65 9.91 5.40
C GLU A 125 -1.51 8.65 5.31
N THR A 126 -1.84 8.05 6.46
CA THR A 126 -2.74 6.91 6.54
C THR A 126 -4.17 7.27 6.11
N VAL A 127 -4.67 8.45 6.50
CA VAL A 127 -5.98 8.97 6.04
C VAL A 127 -5.97 9.20 4.53
N LEU A 128 -4.92 9.83 3.98
CA LEU A 128 -4.77 10.05 2.55
C LEU A 128 -4.78 8.72 1.78
N TYR A 129 -4.03 7.73 2.25
CA TYR A 129 -4.05 6.39 1.66
C TYR A 129 -5.44 5.77 1.69
N ALA A 130 -6.10 5.80 2.85
CA ALA A 130 -7.42 5.20 3.03
C ALA A 130 -8.47 5.85 2.11
N PHE A 131 -8.48 7.18 2.02
CA PHE A 131 -9.39 7.91 1.12
C PHE A 131 -9.11 7.61 -0.36
N THR A 132 -7.84 7.41 -0.72
CA THR A 132 -7.41 7.10 -2.09
C THR A 132 -7.68 5.64 -2.46
N SER A 133 -7.77 4.75 -1.46
CA SER A 133 -7.74 3.30 -1.65
C SER A 133 -8.80 2.75 -2.62
N PRO A 134 -10.05 3.26 -2.66
CA PRO A 134 -11.05 2.83 -3.64
C PRO A 134 -10.67 3.07 -5.10
N PHE A 135 -9.74 3.99 -5.33
CA PHE A 135 -9.34 4.46 -6.66
C PHE A 135 -7.94 3.99 -7.06
N LEU A 136 -7.17 3.35 -6.18
CA LEU A 136 -5.77 2.97 -6.45
C LEU A 136 -5.62 2.06 -7.67
N TRP A 137 -6.61 1.21 -7.96
CA TRP A 137 -6.60 0.35 -9.14
C TRP A 137 -6.64 1.17 -10.45
N GLU A 138 -7.43 2.25 -10.49
CA GLU A 138 -7.55 3.11 -11.65
C GLU A 138 -6.41 4.12 -11.73
N ILE A 139 -5.96 4.66 -10.59
CA ILE A 139 -4.74 5.47 -10.51
C ILE A 139 -3.56 4.69 -11.09
N ARG A 140 -3.43 3.41 -10.73
CA ARG A 140 -2.42 2.50 -11.30
C ARG A 140 -2.59 2.40 -12.82
N GLU A 141 -3.81 2.23 -13.32
CA GLU A 141 -4.08 2.16 -14.76
C GLU A 141 -3.64 3.46 -15.47
N ARG A 142 -4.00 4.62 -14.92
CA ARG A 142 -3.62 5.95 -15.43
C ARG A 142 -2.10 6.13 -15.44
N ILE A 143 -1.41 5.69 -14.38
CA ILE A 143 0.06 5.71 -14.30
C ILE A 143 0.68 4.77 -15.34
N VAL A 144 0.13 3.58 -15.57
CA VAL A 144 0.71 2.61 -16.51
C VAL A 144 0.48 3.01 -17.97
N ARG A 145 -0.66 3.64 -18.30
CA ARG A 145 -0.98 4.12 -19.67
C ARG A 145 0.18 4.94 -20.26
N GLY A 146 0.89 4.39 -21.24
CA GLY A 146 2.07 5.03 -21.85
C GLY A 146 3.40 4.85 -21.11
N SER A 147 3.56 3.79 -20.31
CA SER A 147 4.82 3.35 -19.70
C SER A 147 4.91 1.83 -19.59
N SER A 148 5.99 1.32 -19.02
CA SER A 148 6.13 -0.10 -18.66
C SER A 148 5.14 -0.48 -17.56
N GLU A 149 4.49 -1.63 -17.69
CA GLU A 149 3.61 -2.22 -16.66
C GLU A 149 4.30 -2.34 -15.29
N THR A 150 5.63 -2.47 -15.27
CA THR A 150 6.43 -2.53 -14.04
C THR A 150 6.34 -1.28 -13.19
N VAL A 151 5.99 -0.13 -13.77
CA VAL A 151 5.83 1.15 -13.05
C VAL A 151 4.58 1.11 -12.16
N GLY A 152 3.52 0.41 -12.59
CA GLY A 152 2.30 0.25 -11.80
C GLY A 152 2.49 -0.57 -10.52
N LEU A 153 3.59 -1.31 -10.41
CA LEU A 153 3.95 -2.02 -9.17
C LEU A 153 4.26 -1.07 -8.01
N ASN A 154 4.62 0.18 -8.30
CA ASN A 154 4.88 1.22 -7.32
C ASN A 154 3.60 1.90 -6.81
N VAL A 155 2.43 1.41 -7.22
CA VAL A 155 1.12 1.82 -6.69
C VAL A 155 0.60 0.67 -5.80
N PRO A 156 0.95 0.66 -4.51
CA PRO A 156 0.72 -0.46 -3.62
C PRO A 156 -0.77 -0.63 -3.30
N ALA A 157 -1.28 -1.86 -3.37
CA ALA A 157 -2.64 -2.19 -2.91
C ALA A 157 -2.70 -2.52 -1.40
N PHE A 158 -1.54 -2.54 -0.74
CA PHE A 158 -1.36 -3.00 0.62
C PHE A 158 -0.73 -1.88 1.45
N LEU A 159 -1.42 -1.44 2.50
CA LEU A 159 -0.87 -0.58 3.54
C LEU A 159 -0.63 -1.40 4.80
N MET A 160 0.58 -1.33 5.33
CA MET A 160 1.00 -1.97 6.56
C MET A 160 1.42 -0.92 7.60
N LEU A 161 0.76 -0.94 8.74
CA LEU A 161 1.08 -0.12 9.90
C LEU A 161 1.92 -0.94 10.87
N GLY A 162 3.23 -0.70 10.89
CA GLY A 162 4.17 -1.40 11.77
C GLY A 162 4.50 -0.58 13.01
N ALA A 163 4.42 -1.17 14.19
CA ALA A 163 4.77 -0.51 15.44
C ALA A 163 4.91 -1.49 16.60
N SER A 164 5.57 -1.06 17.67
CA SER A 164 5.44 -1.70 18.98
C SER A 164 3.99 -1.67 19.49
N ALA A 165 3.72 -2.48 20.52
CA ALA A 165 2.46 -2.44 21.24
C ALA A 165 2.20 -1.02 21.78
N GLN A 166 0.92 -0.67 21.95
CA GLN A 166 0.47 0.62 22.50
C GLN A 166 0.81 1.87 21.68
N ALA A 167 1.22 1.73 20.41
CA ALA A 167 1.45 2.87 19.53
C ALA A 167 0.17 3.51 18.93
N GLY A 168 -1.01 3.10 19.38
CA GLY A 168 -2.29 3.64 18.89
C GLY A 168 -2.79 3.08 17.56
N LYS A 169 -2.14 2.08 16.95
CA LYS A 169 -2.54 1.50 15.64
C LYS A 169 -4.03 1.10 15.56
N THR A 170 -4.52 0.33 16.53
CA THR A 170 -5.93 -0.07 16.63
C THR A 170 -6.87 1.14 16.66
N THR A 171 -6.50 2.15 17.44
CA THR A 171 -7.26 3.41 17.51
C THR A 171 -7.27 4.14 16.18
N LEU A 172 -6.17 4.09 15.42
CA LEU A 172 -6.10 4.69 14.09
C LEU A 172 -7.03 3.96 13.12
N LEU A 173 -6.99 2.63 13.10
CA LEU A 173 -7.87 1.84 12.24
C LEU A 173 -9.35 1.99 12.59
N GLU A 174 -9.69 2.12 13.88
CA GLU A 174 -11.04 2.49 14.34
C GLU A 174 -11.47 3.86 13.79
N CYS A 175 -10.57 4.85 13.83
CA CYS A 175 -10.82 6.17 13.27
C CYS A 175 -11.01 6.12 11.74
N LEU A 176 -10.19 5.37 11.01
CA LEU A 176 -10.35 5.18 9.56
C LEU A 176 -11.71 4.56 9.23
N SER A 177 -12.14 3.56 10.02
CA SER A 177 -13.44 2.90 9.84
C SER A 177 -14.61 3.88 10.01
N ARG A 178 -14.49 4.87 10.91
CA ARG A 178 -15.48 5.96 11.06
C ARG A 178 -15.41 6.97 9.91
N LEU A 179 -14.20 7.39 9.53
CA LEU A 179 -13.95 8.35 8.47
C LEU A 179 -14.38 7.85 7.08
N MET A 180 -14.44 6.54 6.88
CA MET A 180 -14.85 5.90 5.62
C MET A 180 -16.17 5.13 5.73
N CYS A 181 -16.88 5.28 6.84
CA CYS A 181 -18.10 4.51 7.15
C CYS A 181 -19.12 4.60 6.00
N LEU A 182 -19.35 3.48 5.31
CA LEU A 182 -20.31 3.42 4.21
C LEU A 182 -21.73 3.15 4.72
N ASN A 183 -21.84 2.32 5.76
CA ASN A 183 -23.08 1.85 6.37
C ASN A 183 -22.81 1.19 7.73
N GLN A 184 -23.86 0.69 8.39
CA GLN A 184 -23.77 0.01 9.69
C GLN A 184 -22.91 -1.26 9.69
N ASP A 185 -22.70 -1.89 8.52
CA ASP A 185 -21.86 -3.08 8.38
C ASP A 185 -20.37 -2.74 8.23
N THR A 186 -20.03 -1.45 8.11
CA THR A 186 -18.64 -1.02 7.96
C THR A 186 -17.89 -1.23 9.27
N ARG A 187 -16.98 -2.20 9.27
CA ARG A 187 -16.15 -2.49 10.44
C ARG A 187 -14.74 -2.91 10.07
N MET A 188 -13.86 -2.70 11.05
CA MET A 188 -12.55 -3.33 11.11
C MET A 188 -12.69 -4.81 11.50
N LEU A 189 -11.86 -5.67 10.91
CA LEU A 189 -11.76 -7.08 11.26
C LEU A 189 -10.55 -7.30 12.16
N HIS A 190 -10.66 -8.20 13.14
CA HIS A 190 -9.49 -8.73 13.85
C HIS A 190 -8.88 -9.88 13.03
N TYR A 191 -7.55 -10.03 13.05
CA TYR A 191 -6.88 -11.08 12.27
C TYR A 191 -7.38 -12.49 12.62
N ASP A 192 -7.72 -12.76 13.88
CA ASP A 192 -8.27 -14.07 14.28
C ASP A 192 -9.61 -14.40 13.63
N GLU A 193 -10.39 -13.41 13.16
CA GLU A 193 -11.65 -13.64 12.43
C GLU A 193 -11.42 -14.17 11.02
N VAL A 194 -10.26 -13.85 10.41
CA VAL A 194 -9.93 -14.23 9.03
C VAL A 194 -8.91 -15.37 8.96
N LYS A 195 -8.22 -15.61 10.07
CA LYS A 195 -7.21 -16.65 10.22
C LYS A 195 -7.83 -18.02 10.13
N TYR A 196 -7.25 -18.87 9.29
CA TYR A 196 -7.60 -20.27 9.29
C TYR A 196 -7.14 -20.91 10.61
N ASN A 197 -8.05 -21.59 11.32
CA ASN A 197 -7.77 -22.21 12.62
C ASN A 197 -6.69 -23.31 12.58
N GLY A 198 -6.27 -23.77 11.40
CA GLY A 198 -5.14 -24.68 11.23
C GLY A 198 -3.80 -23.98 10.96
N THR A 199 -2.78 -24.75 10.62
CA THR A 199 -1.42 -24.24 10.35
C THR A 199 -1.18 -23.77 8.91
N ASP A 200 -2.21 -23.81 8.06
CA ASP A 200 -2.12 -23.47 6.64
C ASP A 200 -2.26 -21.96 6.41
N GLY A 201 -1.13 -21.25 6.45
CA GLY A 201 -1.07 -19.81 6.14
C GLY A 201 -1.57 -19.47 4.72
N GLY A 202 -1.52 -20.42 3.78
CA GLY A 202 -2.06 -20.23 2.43
C GLY A 202 -3.58 -20.13 2.41
N ARG A 203 -4.29 -20.85 3.32
CA ARG A 203 -5.74 -20.70 3.49
C ARG A 203 -6.10 -19.35 4.09
N THR A 204 -5.37 -18.87 5.10
CA THR A 204 -5.59 -17.52 5.64
C THR A 204 -5.42 -16.45 4.56
N MET A 205 -4.38 -16.54 3.72
CA MET A 205 -4.22 -15.62 2.58
C MET A 205 -5.35 -15.76 1.54
N GLY A 206 -5.89 -16.96 1.38
CA GLY A 206 -7.08 -17.21 0.57
C GLY A 206 -8.32 -16.50 1.11
N ASN A 207 -8.52 -16.50 2.43
CA ASN A 207 -9.63 -15.80 3.09
C ASN A 207 -9.49 -14.28 2.92
N ILE A 208 -8.32 -13.72 3.22
CA ILE A 208 -8.04 -12.28 3.05
C ILE A 208 -8.25 -11.87 1.60
N ARG A 209 -7.75 -12.65 0.65
CA ARG A 209 -7.98 -12.43 -0.78
C ARG A 209 -9.48 -12.38 -1.12
N ALA A 210 -10.26 -13.33 -0.62
CA ALA A 210 -11.69 -13.39 -0.90
C ALA A 210 -12.42 -12.16 -0.35
N LEU A 211 -12.00 -11.61 0.80
CA LEU A 211 -12.54 -10.37 1.34
C LEU A 211 -12.21 -9.17 0.44
N MET A 212 -10.96 -9.07 -0.02
CA MET A 212 -10.51 -7.99 -0.92
C MET A 212 -11.15 -8.04 -2.30
N GLU A 213 -11.48 -9.24 -2.77
CA GLU A 213 -12.18 -9.43 -4.05
C GLU A 213 -13.70 -9.23 -3.88
N GLY A 214 -14.25 -9.58 -2.71
CA GLY A 214 -15.68 -9.57 -2.45
C GLY A 214 -16.47 -10.47 -3.42
N HIS A 215 -17.80 -10.45 -3.30
CA HIS A 215 -18.66 -11.14 -4.26
C HIS A 215 -18.73 -10.44 -5.65
N ASP A 216 -18.42 -9.13 -5.70
CA ASP A 216 -18.63 -8.28 -6.89
C ASP A 216 -17.42 -7.39 -7.27
N SER A 217 -16.19 -7.75 -6.89
CA SER A 217 -14.99 -6.91 -7.11
C SER A 217 -15.09 -5.56 -6.39
N SER A 218 -15.38 -5.60 -5.08
CA SER A 218 -15.44 -4.39 -4.24
C SER A 218 -14.11 -3.63 -4.28
N VAL A 219 -14.17 -2.31 -4.34
CA VAL A 219 -12.99 -1.45 -4.23
C VAL A 219 -12.78 -0.90 -2.82
N TYR A 220 -13.71 -1.15 -1.88
CA TYR A 220 -13.56 -0.73 -0.49
C TYR A 220 -12.35 -1.40 0.18
N PRO A 221 -11.55 -0.68 0.99
CA PRO A 221 -10.43 -1.31 1.70
C PRO A 221 -10.91 -2.33 2.73
N VAL A 222 -10.34 -3.52 2.71
CA VAL A 222 -10.42 -4.44 3.85
C VAL A 222 -9.46 -3.94 4.93
N ILE A 223 -9.97 -3.73 6.15
CA ILE A 223 -9.17 -3.26 7.28
C ILE A 223 -9.03 -4.41 8.29
N ILE A 224 -7.79 -4.84 8.56
CA ILE A 224 -7.49 -5.97 9.45
C ILE A 224 -6.52 -5.53 10.55
N ASP A 225 -6.93 -5.65 11.80
CA ASP A 225 -6.08 -5.37 12.96
C ASP A 225 -5.32 -6.60 13.44
N GLU A 226 -4.21 -6.34 14.12
CA GLU A 226 -3.37 -7.34 14.80
C GLU A 226 -2.95 -8.54 13.95
N VAL A 227 -2.54 -8.30 12.70
CA VAL A 227 -1.96 -9.37 11.87
C VAL A 227 -0.67 -9.87 12.53
N GLU A 228 -0.66 -11.17 12.84
CA GLU A 228 0.47 -11.82 13.51
C GLU A 228 1.75 -11.72 12.67
N GLU A 229 2.89 -11.46 13.31
CA GLU A 229 4.20 -11.38 12.65
C GLU A 229 4.51 -12.59 11.76
N LYS A 230 4.27 -13.80 12.28
CA LYS A 230 4.49 -15.06 11.55
C LYS A 230 3.65 -15.18 10.28
N ALA A 231 2.52 -14.48 10.19
CA ALA A 231 1.66 -14.50 9.01
C ALA A 231 2.28 -13.70 7.88
N VAL A 232 2.85 -12.53 8.20
CA VAL A 232 3.51 -11.65 7.22
C VAL A 232 4.87 -12.16 6.80
N ASN A 233 5.64 -12.73 7.72
CA ASN A 233 6.96 -13.27 7.45
C ASN A 233 6.94 -14.69 6.82
N ASN A 234 5.79 -15.12 6.26
CA ASN A 234 5.63 -16.41 5.61
C ASN A 234 5.64 -16.26 4.07
N ASP A 235 6.23 -17.23 3.37
CA ASP A 235 6.21 -17.35 1.90
C ASP A 235 4.80 -17.24 1.30
N ALA A 236 3.77 -17.73 1.99
CA ALA A 236 2.38 -17.62 1.56
C ALA A 236 1.94 -16.15 1.41
N PHE A 237 2.34 -15.28 2.33
CA PHE A 237 2.05 -13.85 2.28
C PHE A 237 2.79 -13.20 1.11
N GLY A 238 4.08 -13.51 0.95
CA GLY A 238 4.86 -13.01 -0.19
C GLY A 238 4.29 -13.44 -1.56
N ALA A 239 3.87 -14.70 -1.69
CA ALA A 239 3.19 -15.20 -2.87
C ALA A 239 1.82 -14.53 -3.09
N PHE A 240 1.08 -14.26 -2.02
CA PHE A 240 -0.18 -13.52 -2.06
C PHE A 240 0.01 -12.10 -2.60
N ILE A 241 0.92 -11.31 -2.02
CA ILE A 241 1.22 -9.94 -2.48
C ILE A 241 1.67 -9.94 -3.94
N LYS A 242 2.62 -10.80 -4.32
CA LYS A 242 3.11 -10.88 -5.72
C LYS A 242 1.98 -11.22 -6.68
N SER A 243 1.19 -12.24 -6.37
CA SER A 243 0.12 -12.69 -7.27
C SER A 243 -1.06 -11.74 -7.34
N TYR A 244 -1.35 -10.98 -6.27
CA TYR A 244 -2.38 -9.94 -6.29
C TYR A 244 -1.88 -8.71 -7.05
N ALA A 245 -0.68 -8.22 -6.72
CA ALA A 245 -0.07 -7.08 -7.39
C ALA A 245 0.15 -7.35 -8.88
N ASN A 246 0.49 -8.58 -9.30
CA ASN A 246 0.71 -8.91 -10.71
C ASN A 246 -0.60 -9.03 -11.54
N ARG A 247 -1.78 -8.84 -10.95
CA ARG A 247 -3.03 -8.72 -11.70
C ARG A 247 -3.07 -7.32 -12.31
N HIS A 248 -2.37 -7.19 -13.44
CA HIS A 248 -2.15 -5.93 -14.15
C HIS A 248 -2.97 -5.83 -15.44
N GLN A 249 -4.06 -6.59 -15.59
CA GLN A 249 -4.89 -6.37 -16.77
C GLN A 249 -5.61 -5.04 -16.60
N VAL A 250 -5.44 -4.15 -17.57
CA VAL A 250 -6.21 -2.91 -17.70
C VAL A 250 -7.70 -3.25 -17.49
N GLY A 251 -8.34 -2.59 -16.52
CA GLY A 251 -9.73 -2.89 -16.13
C GLY A 251 -9.94 -3.93 -15.01
N ASP A 252 -8.90 -4.58 -14.48
CA ASP A 252 -9.03 -5.43 -13.29
C ASP A 252 -9.20 -4.54 -12.04
N LYS A 253 -10.45 -4.39 -11.57
CA LYS A 253 -10.76 -3.71 -10.31
C LYS A 253 -10.19 -4.52 -9.14
N THR A 254 -9.30 -3.89 -8.37
CA THR A 254 -8.68 -4.53 -7.21
C THR A 254 -8.96 -3.73 -5.95
N GLY A 255 -9.59 -4.36 -4.96
CA GLY A 255 -9.66 -3.82 -3.61
C GLY A 255 -8.28 -3.71 -2.95
N THR A 256 -8.25 -3.02 -1.82
CA THR A 256 -7.02 -2.72 -1.07
C THR A 256 -7.08 -3.33 0.32
N LEU A 257 -5.93 -3.52 0.94
CA LEU A 257 -5.82 -4.04 2.29
C LEU A 257 -5.04 -3.08 3.16
N ILE A 258 -5.64 -2.65 4.26
CA ILE A 258 -5.01 -1.87 5.31
C ILE A 258 -4.86 -2.80 6.51
N MET A 259 -3.63 -3.00 6.99
CA MET A 259 -3.39 -3.89 8.12
C MET A 259 -2.48 -3.29 9.17
N SER A 260 -2.73 -3.67 10.42
CA SER A 260 -1.88 -3.35 11.57
C SER A 260 -1.12 -4.58 12.02
N MET A 261 0.10 -4.36 12.54
CA MET A 261 0.90 -5.43 13.12
C MET A 261 1.79 -4.94 14.26
N ASN A 262 1.98 -5.82 15.23
CA ASN A 262 2.87 -5.59 16.35
C ASN A 262 4.31 -6.00 16.00
N ASN A 263 4.88 -5.35 14.99
CA ASN A 263 6.25 -5.63 14.57
C ASN A 263 6.97 -4.37 14.07
N ASP A 264 8.19 -4.15 14.56
CA ASP A 264 9.12 -3.13 14.07
C ASP A 264 10.03 -3.67 12.95
N LYS A 265 9.97 -4.98 12.65
CA LYS A 265 10.85 -5.72 11.74
C LYS A 265 10.05 -6.60 10.77
N VAL A 266 9.48 -5.96 9.76
CA VAL A 266 8.92 -6.67 8.61
C VAL A 266 10.05 -7.27 7.77
N SER A 267 10.06 -8.60 7.64
CA SER A 267 11.10 -9.38 6.97
C SER A 267 10.67 -9.76 5.54
N LEU A 268 10.38 -8.76 4.71
CA LEU A 268 9.94 -8.99 3.32
C LEU A 268 11.07 -8.75 2.32
N THR A 269 11.05 -9.49 1.21
CA THR A 269 12.00 -9.29 0.12
C THR A 269 11.72 -7.98 -0.64
N ASN A 270 12.72 -7.39 -1.28
CA ASN A 270 12.57 -6.12 -2.01
C ASN A 270 11.45 -6.12 -3.05
N ASP A 271 11.28 -7.25 -3.74
CA ASP A 271 10.23 -7.37 -4.71
C ASP A 271 8.85 -7.38 -4.05
N ILE A 272 8.69 -7.86 -2.82
CA ILE A 272 7.42 -7.74 -2.07
C ILE A 272 7.29 -6.31 -1.52
N MET A 273 8.35 -5.78 -0.91
CA MET A 273 8.34 -4.47 -0.24
C MET A 273 7.91 -3.33 -1.15
N ARG A 274 8.37 -3.30 -2.41
CA ARG A 274 7.94 -2.28 -3.38
C ARG A 274 6.44 -2.30 -3.73
N ARG A 275 5.71 -3.36 -3.36
CA ARG A 275 4.27 -3.55 -3.59
C ARG A 275 3.44 -3.25 -2.34
N VAL A 276 4.10 -2.85 -1.25
CA VAL A 276 3.52 -2.60 0.07
C VAL A 276 3.89 -1.18 0.48
N TYR A 277 2.90 -0.37 0.85
CA TYR A 277 3.15 0.87 1.55
C TYR A 277 3.30 0.60 3.04
N TYR A 278 4.44 0.95 3.64
CA TYR A 278 4.72 0.67 5.05
C TYR A 278 4.92 1.97 5.81
N LEU A 279 4.11 2.18 6.86
CA LEU A 279 4.21 3.31 7.78
C LEU A 279 4.54 2.80 9.17
N ARG A 280 5.54 3.43 9.81
CA ARG A 280 6.02 3.04 11.13
C ARG A 280 5.54 4.00 12.22
N PHE A 281 4.96 3.47 13.29
CA PHE A 281 4.54 4.25 14.46
C PHE A 281 5.34 3.82 15.69
N ASP A 282 6.41 4.51 16.03
CA ASP A 282 7.32 4.12 17.12
C ASP A 282 7.10 4.85 18.45
N ASN A 283 6.16 5.79 18.52
CA ASN A 283 5.77 6.42 19.78
C ASN A 283 4.69 5.63 20.52
N GLN A 284 4.92 5.39 21.80
CA GLN A 284 3.93 4.84 22.71
C GLN A 284 2.90 5.89 23.09
N MET A 285 1.65 5.45 23.23
CA MET A 285 0.55 6.28 23.70
C MET A 285 0.42 6.17 25.22
N ILE A 286 0.14 7.29 25.86
CA ILE A 286 -0.27 7.37 27.27
C ILE A 286 -1.64 6.69 27.39
N ASP A 287 -1.83 5.84 28.41
CA ASP A 287 -3.08 5.11 28.67
C ASP A 287 -3.59 5.37 30.10
N ASP A 288 -3.82 6.64 30.42
CA ASP A 288 -4.55 7.09 31.60
C ASP A 288 -6.01 7.44 31.25
N ASN A 289 -6.81 7.81 32.24
CA ASN A 289 -8.22 8.15 32.03
C ASN A 289 -8.39 9.38 31.12
N ASP A 290 -7.60 10.42 31.32
CA ASP A 290 -7.65 11.64 30.51
C ASP A 290 -7.36 11.34 29.03
N SER A 291 -6.36 10.50 28.75
CA SER A 291 -6.02 10.03 27.40
C SER A 291 -7.16 9.22 26.77
N ARG A 292 -7.88 8.42 27.56
CA ARG A 292 -9.05 7.65 27.08
C ARG A 292 -10.25 8.54 26.79
N ASP A 293 -10.49 9.56 27.60
CA ASP A 293 -11.56 10.55 27.37
C ASP A 293 -11.25 11.37 26.11
N VAL A 294 -10.02 11.86 25.96
CA VAL A 294 -9.56 12.52 24.73
C VAL A 294 -9.73 11.60 23.52
N LYS A 295 -9.42 10.30 23.64
CA LYS A 295 -9.66 9.33 22.57
C LYS A 295 -11.15 9.22 22.24
N HIS A 296 -12.01 9.05 23.23
CA HIS A 296 -13.44 8.89 23.01
C HIS A 296 -14.04 10.13 22.33
N ASP A 297 -13.70 11.32 22.82
CA ASP A 297 -14.22 12.59 22.31
C ASP A 297 -13.75 12.89 20.88
N MET A 298 -12.50 12.56 20.55
CA MET A 298 -12.02 12.70 19.18
C MET A 298 -12.75 11.73 18.25
N GLN A 299 -12.93 10.48 18.66
CA GLN A 299 -13.60 9.45 17.88
C GLN A 299 -15.07 9.77 17.60
N ALA A 300 -15.77 10.39 18.56
CA ALA A 300 -17.18 10.74 18.44
C ALA A 300 -17.46 11.82 17.37
N LYS A 301 -16.45 12.60 16.97
CA LYS A 301 -16.57 13.67 15.97
C LYS A 301 -16.28 13.22 14.54
N LEU A 302 -15.79 11.99 14.35
CA LEU A 302 -15.41 11.47 13.03
C LEU A 302 -16.61 10.85 12.32
N ASP A 303 -16.77 11.19 11.05
CA ASP A 303 -17.79 10.64 10.17
C ASP A 303 -17.29 10.56 8.71
N ALA A 304 -18.13 10.03 7.83
CA ALA A 304 -17.80 9.77 6.43
C ALA A 304 -18.13 10.92 5.46
N ARG A 305 -18.56 12.08 5.96
CA ARG A 305 -19.03 13.18 5.09
C ARG A 305 -17.94 13.68 4.16
N LEU A 306 -16.74 13.95 4.69
CA LEU A 306 -15.61 14.41 3.87
C LEU A 306 -15.09 13.34 2.92
N PHE A 307 -15.17 12.06 3.29
CA PHE A 307 -14.84 10.97 2.39
C PHE A 307 -15.81 10.89 1.21
N SER A 308 -17.10 11.13 1.45
CA SER A 308 -18.12 11.24 0.41
C SER A 308 -17.81 12.38 -0.58
N ASP A 309 -17.45 13.58 -0.10
CA ASP A 309 -17.05 14.69 -0.97
C ASP A 309 -15.72 14.41 -1.69
N PHE A 310 -14.77 13.79 -1.00
CA PHE A 310 -13.49 13.38 -1.57
C PHE A 310 -13.70 12.46 -2.78
N CYS A 311 -14.65 11.53 -2.70
CA CYS A 311 -15.01 10.67 -3.83
C CYS A 311 -15.54 11.47 -5.03
N CYS A 312 -16.32 12.53 -4.80
CA CYS A 312 -16.76 13.46 -5.84
C CYS A 312 -15.58 14.19 -6.50
N ARG A 313 -14.64 14.71 -5.70
CA ARG A 313 -13.44 15.41 -6.22
C ARG A 313 -12.49 14.48 -6.95
N MET A 314 -12.25 13.28 -6.43
CA MET A 314 -11.43 12.26 -7.08
C MET A 314 -12.05 11.80 -8.40
N ALA A 315 -13.38 11.60 -8.44
CA ALA A 315 -14.09 11.25 -9.67
C ALA A 315 -13.91 12.30 -10.78
N ARG A 316 -13.92 13.59 -10.43
CA ARG A 316 -13.62 14.68 -11.38
C ARG A 316 -12.18 14.59 -11.91
N MET A 317 -11.20 14.39 -11.03
CA MET A 317 -9.80 14.22 -11.45
C MET A 317 -9.63 13.01 -12.38
N LEU A 318 -10.31 11.90 -12.07
CA LEU A 318 -10.23 10.66 -12.87
C LEU A 318 -10.77 10.81 -14.28
N VAL A 319 -11.74 11.69 -14.54
CA VAL A 319 -12.25 11.93 -15.90
C VAL A 319 -11.52 13.07 -16.64
N ASP A 320 -10.75 13.90 -15.93
CA ASP A 320 -9.96 14.96 -16.55
C ASP A 320 -8.68 14.37 -17.15
N ASP A 321 -8.62 14.33 -18.49
CA ASP A 321 -7.49 13.84 -19.25
C ASP A 321 -6.22 14.71 -19.09
N ASN A 322 -6.33 15.92 -18.54
CA ASN A 322 -5.19 16.78 -18.23
C ASN A 322 -4.55 16.51 -16.86
N THR A 323 -5.17 15.66 -16.04
CA THR A 323 -4.62 15.32 -14.72
C THR A 323 -3.28 14.59 -14.87
N GLU A 324 -2.22 15.14 -14.27
CA GLU A 324 -0.92 14.51 -14.22
C GLU A 324 -0.89 13.41 -13.14
N TRP A 325 -0.86 12.15 -13.59
CA TRP A 325 -0.84 11.00 -12.68
C TRP A 325 0.57 10.53 -12.31
N ARG A 326 1.60 10.94 -13.06
CA ARG A 326 3.00 10.55 -12.85
C ARG A 326 3.79 11.68 -12.21
N VAL A 327 3.55 11.90 -10.93
CA VAL A 327 4.29 12.91 -10.16
C VAL A 327 5.42 12.23 -9.39
N ASP A 328 6.63 12.77 -9.49
CA ASP A 328 7.80 12.32 -8.71
C ASP A 328 7.73 12.90 -7.28
N ASP A 329 7.99 12.08 -6.28
CA ASP A 329 7.99 12.48 -4.87
C ASP A 329 9.26 13.25 -4.43
N GLY A 330 10.19 13.48 -5.35
CA GLY A 330 11.52 14.05 -5.11
C GLY A 330 12.58 13.00 -4.73
N THR A 331 12.20 11.73 -4.58
CA THR A 331 13.10 10.61 -4.26
C THR A 331 13.26 9.62 -5.41
N GLY A 332 12.64 9.90 -6.56
CA GLY A 332 12.59 9.00 -7.72
C GLY A 332 11.44 7.97 -7.66
N GLN A 333 10.50 8.13 -6.72
CA GLN A 333 9.29 7.30 -6.62
C GLN A 333 8.08 8.06 -7.15
N ILE A 334 7.07 7.31 -7.60
CA ILE A 334 5.81 7.90 -8.03
C ILE A 334 4.96 8.17 -6.81
N ASP A 335 4.58 9.43 -6.63
CA ASP A 335 3.66 9.85 -5.58
C ASP A 335 2.22 9.49 -5.94
N PHE A 336 1.84 8.24 -5.65
CA PHE A 336 0.49 7.74 -5.88
C PHE A 336 -0.58 8.37 -4.96
N LEU A 337 -0.18 9.18 -3.97
CA LEU A 337 -1.08 9.95 -3.09
C LEU A 337 -1.12 11.45 -3.44
N HIS A 338 -0.45 11.86 -4.52
CA HIS A 338 -0.41 13.25 -4.94
C HIS A 338 -1.79 13.87 -5.12
N SER A 339 -2.70 13.19 -5.81
CA SER A 339 -4.08 13.66 -6.05
C SER A 339 -4.84 13.87 -4.75
N ALA A 340 -4.67 12.98 -3.76
CA ALA A 340 -5.28 13.15 -2.45
C ALA A 340 -4.74 14.38 -1.72
N ARG A 341 -3.43 14.66 -1.81
CA ARG A 341 -2.84 15.89 -1.26
C ARG A 341 -3.39 17.14 -1.94
N VAL A 342 -3.56 17.12 -3.26
CA VAL A 342 -4.16 18.24 -4.01
C VAL A 342 -5.59 18.48 -3.54
N ILE A 343 -6.40 17.44 -3.43
CA ILE A 343 -7.78 17.54 -2.93
C ILE A 343 -7.81 18.11 -1.51
N PHE A 344 -7.02 17.57 -0.58
CA PHE A 344 -7.00 18.06 0.80
C PHE A 344 -6.51 19.51 0.90
N LYS A 345 -5.48 19.90 0.14
CA LYS A 345 -5.04 21.31 0.06
C LYS A 345 -6.15 22.22 -0.45
N SER A 346 -6.94 21.78 -1.43
CA SER A 346 -8.10 22.53 -1.91
C SER A 346 -9.16 22.72 -0.83
N TYR A 347 -9.38 21.73 0.06
CA TYR A 347 -10.30 21.91 1.20
C TYR A 347 -9.83 23.00 2.14
N TYR A 348 -8.54 23.00 2.51
CA TYR A 348 -7.97 24.03 3.38
C TYR A 348 -8.08 25.43 2.76
N GLU A 349 -7.80 25.55 1.46
CA GLU A 349 -7.95 26.79 0.70
C GLU A 349 -9.40 27.29 0.67
N GLU A 350 -10.35 26.40 0.38
CA GLU A 350 -11.78 26.72 0.25
C GLU A 350 -12.40 27.25 1.55
N VAL A 351 -11.97 26.73 2.70
CA VAL A 351 -12.43 27.20 4.03
C VAL A 351 -11.54 28.31 4.62
N GLY A 352 -10.49 28.73 3.91
CA GLY A 352 -9.64 29.84 4.30
C GLY A 352 -8.74 29.59 5.52
N ILE A 353 -8.38 28.33 5.82
CA ILE A 353 -7.47 27.99 6.92
C ILE A 353 -6.12 27.47 6.40
N PRO A 354 -5.01 27.73 7.09
CA PRO A 354 -3.71 27.27 6.65
C PRO A 354 -3.60 25.73 6.72
N VAL A 355 -2.91 25.15 5.75
CA VAL A 355 -2.53 23.73 5.79
C VAL A 355 -1.65 23.48 7.02
N PRO A 356 -1.99 22.51 7.90
CA PRO A 356 -1.21 22.23 9.11
C PRO A 356 0.23 21.84 8.82
N ALA A 357 1.15 22.19 9.72
CA ALA A 357 2.59 21.92 9.57
C ALA A 357 2.93 20.41 9.47
N TRP A 358 2.11 19.56 10.08
CA TRP A 358 2.23 18.11 10.01
C TRP A 358 1.66 17.48 8.74
N PHE A 359 0.97 18.25 7.88
CA PHE A 359 0.37 17.71 6.67
C PHE A 359 1.48 17.21 5.72
N PRO A 360 1.49 15.92 5.34
CA PRO A 360 2.56 15.37 4.53
C PRO A 360 2.52 15.95 3.11
N THR A 361 3.64 16.53 2.66
CA THR A 361 3.74 17.15 1.33
C THR A 361 4.23 16.21 0.24
N THR A 362 4.87 15.10 0.62
CA THR A 362 5.39 14.03 -0.24
C THR A 362 5.16 12.69 0.47
N LEU A 363 5.34 11.57 -0.24
CA LEU A 363 5.28 10.24 0.36
C LEU A 363 6.22 10.12 1.57
N ILE A 364 5.73 9.48 2.63
CA ILE A 364 6.57 9.07 3.75
C ILE A 364 7.21 7.72 3.43
N ASP A 365 8.54 7.70 3.29
CA ASP A 365 9.33 6.50 2.99
C ASP A 365 10.02 5.96 4.25
N ASP A 366 9.25 5.35 5.15
CA ASP A 366 9.78 4.73 6.36
C ASP A 366 10.66 3.50 6.06
N GLN A 367 10.40 2.81 4.94
CA GLN A 367 11.22 1.68 4.50
C GLN A 367 12.66 2.11 4.23
N ARG A 368 12.85 3.15 3.42
CA ARG A 368 14.18 3.71 3.13
C ARG A 368 14.83 4.28 4.37
N ARG A 369 14.08 4.95 5.25
CA ARG A 369 14.61 5.51 6.50
C ARG A 369 15.14 4.41 7.43
N MET A 370 14.45 3.29 7.53
CA MET A 370 14.92 2.13 8.30
C MET A 370 16.23 1.56 7.73
N GLY A 371 16.30 1.40 6.40
CA GLY A 371 17.53 0.96 5.72
C GLY A 371 18.70 1.92 5.98
N ILE A 372 18.47 3.23 5.85
CA ILE A 372 19.46 4.26 6.16
C ILE A 372 19.95 4.14 7.60
N GLN A 373 19.03 4.02 8.57
CA GLN A 373 19.39 3.97 9.99
C GLN A 373 20.21 2.72 10.32
N LYS A 374 19.81 1.54 9.82
CA LYS A 374 20.52 0.28 10.02
C LYS A 374 21.93 0.31 9.43
N TRP A 375 22.06 0.72 8.17
CA TRP A 375 23.35 0.77 7.49
C TRP A 375 24.26 1.89 8.01
N SER A 376 23.70 3.03 8.41
CA SER A 376 24.44 4.12 9.07
C SER A 376 24.98 3.66 10.43
N ASN A 377 24.16 2.97 11.23
CA ASN A 377 24.60 2.40 12.51
C ASN A 377 25.69 1.33 12.32
N LEU A 378 25.53 0.43 11.34
CA LEU A 378 26.55 -0.57 11.03
C LEU A 378 27.87 0.10 10.60
N TYR A 379 27.81 1.10 9.73
CA TYR A 379 28.99 1.85 9.29
C TYR A 379 29.69 2.60 10.44
N ARG A 380 28.93 3.15 11.38
CA ARG A 380 29.47 3.88 12.56
C ARG A 380 30.09 2.93 13.58
N THR A 381 29.44 1.80 13.85
CA THR A 381 29.84 0.87 14.91
C THR A 381 30.88 -0.16 14.48
N LYS A 382 30.92 -0.51 13.19
CA LYS A 382 31.86 -1.49 12.61
C LYS A 382 32.45 -0.97 11.30
N ARG A 383 33.16 0.14 11.36
CA ARG A 383 33.66 0.82 10.15
C ARG A 383 34.67 -0.04 9.38
N GLU A 384 35.44 -0.85 10.08
CA GLU A 384 36.43 -1.80 9.57
C GLU A 384 35.84 -2.91 8.71
N ALA A 385 34.54 -3.23 8.88
CA ALA A 385 33.83 -4.17 8.01
C ALA A 385 33.66 -3.64 6.58
N PHE A 386 33.73 -2.31 6.38
CA PHE A 386 33.59 -1.65 5.08
C PHE A 386 34.95 -1.51 4.39
N LYS A 387 35.42 -2.62 3.81
CA LYS A 387 36.73 -2.66 3.13
C LYS A 387 36.66 -1.88 1.83
N ALA A 388 37.41 -0.79 1.74
CA ALA A 388 37.49 0.01 0.52
C ALA A 388 38.24 -0.77 -0.57
N SER A 389 37.65 -0.84 -1.76
CA SER A 389 38.24 -1.45 -2.95
C SER A 389 37.89 -0.65 -4.21
N LYS A 390 38.31 -1.14 -5.36
CA LYS A 390 38.03 -0.53 -6.66
C LYS A 390 37.72 -1.63 -7.67
N ILE A 391 36.61 -1.48 -8.40
CA ILE A 391 36.27 -2.34 -9.53
C ILE A 391 36.20 -1.45 -10.77
N GLY A 392 37.11 -1.69 -11.73
CA GLY A 392 37.34 -0.79 -12.85
C GLY A 392 37.71 0.63 -12.37
N LYS A 393 36.87 1.62 -12.68
CA LYS A 393 37.04 3.02 -12.25
C LYS A 393 36.27 3.38 -10.98
N VAL A 394 35.41 2.50 -10.48
CA VAL A 394 34.48 2.84 -9.39
C VAL A 394 35.03 2.38 -8.05
N LYS A 395 35.04 3.30 -7.07
CA LYS A 395 35.40 2.99 -5.68
C LYS A 395 34.21 2.30 -5.03
N VAL A 396 34.47 1.17 -4.39
CA VAL A 396 33.44 0.37 -3.74
C VAL A 396 33.79 0.08 -2.28
N PHE A 397 32.78 -0.21 -1.48
CA PHE A 397 32.95 -0.97 -0.24
C PHE A 397 32.59 -2.42 -0.49
N VAL A 398 33.42 -3.33 0.02
CA VAL A 398 33.13 -4.76 0.10
C VAL A 398 32.90 -5.08 1.56
N VAL A 399 31.69 -5.56 1.89
CA VAL A 399 31.28 -5.92 3.25
C VAL A 399 30.96 -7.39 3.26
N GLU A 400 31.68 -8.20 4.05
CA GLU A 400 31.31 -9.61 4.20
C GLU A 400 29.95 -9.71 4.90
N LYS A 401 29.06 -10.59 4.43
CA LYS A 401 27.73 -10.78 5.04
C LYS A 401 27.82 -11.19 6.51
N ASP A 402 28.88 -11.91 6.87
CA ASP A 402 29.18 -12.30 8.25
C ASP A 402 29.52 -11.11 9.17
N GLU A 403 29.87 -9.94 8.61
CA GLU A 403 30.13 -8.72 9.39
C GLU A 403 28.87 -7.89 9.67
N ILE A 404 27.85 -8.03 8.80
CA ILE A 404 26.57 -7.31 8.86
C ILE A 404 25.78 -7.69 10.13
N LEU A 405 25.78 -8.97 10.49
CA LEU A 405 25.11 -9.48 11.69
C LEU A 405 26.06 -10.36 12.52
N PRO A 406 26.29 -10.03 13.80
CA PRO A 406 27.07 -10.91 14.68
C PRO A 406 26.37 -12.25 14.88
N ARG A 407 27.16 -13.33 14.94
CA ARG A 407 26.65 -14.69 15.20
C ARG A 407 26.01 -14.74 16.58
N VAL A 408 24.75 -15.17 16.66
CA VAL A 408 24.10 -15.51 17.93
C VAL A 408 24.26 -17.03 18.12
N ASN A 409 24.96 -17.44 19.18
CA ASN A 409 25.23 -18.85 19.52
C ASN A 409 25.88 -19.68 18.40
N GLY A 410 26.69 -19.07 17.54
CA GLY A 410 27.43 -19.77 16.47
C GLY A 410 26.61 -20.12 15.21
N TRP A 411 25.29 -19.85 15.22
CA TRP A 411 24.41 -20.11 14.07
C TRP A 411 24.25 -18.85 13.21
N LYS A 412 24.24 -19.04 11.88
CA LYS A 412 23.96 -17.97 10.91
C LYS A 412 22.45 -17.85 10.74
N ASP A 413 21.91 -16.65 10.95
CA ASP A 413 20.57 -16.34 10.48
C ASP A 413 20.67 -15.77 9.06
N ALA A 414 20.73 -16.68 8.08
CA ALA A 414 20.83 -16.32 6.66
C ALA A 414 19.62 -15.51 6.17
N ALA A 415 18.45 -15.67 6.83
CA ALA A 415 17.27 -14.87 6.54
C ALA A 415 17.51 -13.42 6.96
N MET A 416 17.99 -13.19 8.18
CA MET A 416 18.30 -11.84 8.67
C MET A 416 19.40 -11.13 7.88
N GLN A 417 20.44 -11.85 7.41
CA GLN A 417 21.44 -11.25 6.51
C GLN A 417 20.80 -10.79 5.19
N THR A 418 19.89 -11.60 4.64
CA THR A 418 19.16 -11.27 3.41
C THR A 418 18.29 -10.02 3.59
N LEU A 419 17.73 -9.78 4.79
CA LEU A 419 16.95 -8.58 5.08
C LEU A 419 17.77 -7.30 5.05
N TYR A 420 18.93 -7.29 5.71
CA TYR A 420 19.83 -6.13 5.65
C TYR A 420 20.23 -5.79 4.22
N VAL A 421 20.45 -6.83 3.41
CA VAL A 421 20.83 -6.71 2.00
C VAL A 421 19.70 -6.12 1.16
N ASN A 422 18.47 -6.54 1.41
CA ASN A 422 17.29 -6.02 0.71
C ASN A 422 17.11 -4.50 0.95
N GLU A 423 17.39 -4.00 2.14
CA GLU A 423 17.21 -2.57 2.45
C GLU A 423 18.13 -1.60 1.67
N ILE A 424 19.11 -2.10 0.91
CA ILE A 424 20.02 -1.27 0.11
C ILE A 424 19.36 -0.87 -1.23
N PRO A 425 19.28 0.44 -1.54
CA PRO A 425 18.80 0.93 -2.83
C PRO A 425 19.63 0.46 -4.04
N MET A 426 18.97 0.29 -5.18
CA MET A 426 19.56 -0.13 -6.46
C MET A 426 20.78 0.69 -6.88
N ASP A 427 20.70 2.01 -6.73
CA ASP A 427 21.74 2.95 -7.12
C ASP A 427 22.98 2.83 -6.25
N VAL A 428 22.84 2.35 -5.02
CA VAL A 428 23.93 2.06 -4.08
C VAL A 428 24.65 0.75 -4.42
N TRP A 429 24.01 -0.19 -5.10
CA TRP A 429 24.61 -1.48 -5.49
C TRP A 429 25.67 -1.36 -6.60
N TRP A 430 26.73 -2.19 -6.53
CA TRP A 430 27.62 -2.47 -7.66
C TRP A 430 27.10 -3.67 -8.47
N HIS A 431 26.79 -3.44 -9.75
CA HIS A 431 25.80 -4.19 -10.52
C HIS A 431 26.20 -5.60 -11.04
N GLU A 432 27.33 -6.17 -10.63
CA GLU A 432 27.79 -7.47 -11.18
C GLU A 432 27.32 -8.71 -10.41
N VAL A 433 26.74 -8.59 -9.21
CA VAL A 433 26.27 -9.76 -8.43
C VAL A 433 24.99 -9.51 -7.61
N GLY A 434 24.64 -8.26 -7.35
CA GLY A 434 23.51 -7.90 -6.50
C GLY A 434 22.19 -7.95 -7.27
N HIS A 435 21.35 -8.95 -7.01
CA HIS A 435 19.88 -8.82 -6.98
C HIS A 435 19.18 -10.14 -6.66
N ASP A 436 19.90 -11.24 -6.76
CA ASP A 436 19.44 -12.55 -6.30
C ASP A 436 20.22 -12.90 -5.02
N PRO A 437 19.57 -12.88 -3.83
CA PRO A 437 20.18 -13.35 -2.59
C PRO A 437 20.81 -14.74 -2.72
N ALA A 438 20.30 -15.58 -3.63
CA ALA A 438 20.83 -16.91 -3.93
C ALA A 438 22.05 -16.90 -4.86
N LYS A 439 22.35 -15.79 -5.56
CA LYS A 439 23.54 -15.62 -6.42
C LYS A 439 24.55 -14.61 -5.90
N THR A 440 24.19 -13.81 -4.90
CA THR A 440 25.13 -12.93 -4.19
C THR A 440 26.13 -13.80 -3.42
N GLY A 441 27.42 -13.63 -3.73
CA GLY A 441 28.51 -14.28 -3.02
C GLY A 441 28.55 -13.95 -1.50
N PRO A 442 29.62 -14.32 -0.79
CA PRO A 442 29.72 -14.11 0.66
C PRO A 442 29.72 -12.63 1.06
N SER A 443 29.87 -11.71 0.11
CA SER A 443 30.04 -10.28 0.34
C SER A 443 29.02 -9.44 -0.40
N VAL A 444 28.72 -8.27 0.16
CA VAL A 444 27.92 -7.19 -0.40
C VAL A 444 28.87 -6.14 -0.97
N ILE A 445 28.63 -5.70 -2.20
CA ILE A 445 29.48 -4.70 -2.88
C ILE A 445 28.67 -3.43 -3.14
N LEU A 446 29.12 -2.34 -2.52
CA LEU A 446 28.42 -1.05 -2.50
C LEU A 446 29.25 0.00 -3.22
N LYS A 447 28.64 0.83 -4.08
CA LYS A 447 29.34 1.98 -4.63
C LYS A 447 29.62 2.97 -3.50
N LYS A 448 30.89 3.26 -3.24
CA LYS A 448 31.32 3.96 -2.02
C LYS A 448 30.68 5.35 -1.89
N ARG A 449 30.65 6.12 -2.98
CA ARG A 449 30.16 7.50 -2.97
C ARG A 449 28.65 7.54 -2.71
N GLU A 450 27.91 6.72 -3.44
CA GLU A 450 26.46 6.58 -3.39
C GLU A 450 26.03 6.04 -2.02
N PHE A 451 26.74 5.04 -1.48
CA PHE A 451 26.50 4.54 -0.14
C PHE A 451 26.66 5.63 0.93
N LEU A 452 27.79 6.34 0.93
CA LEU A 452 28.05 7.39 1.92
C LEU A 452 27.04 8.54 1.83
N ALA A 453 26.67 8.92 0.60
CA ALA A 453 25.61 9.91 0.37
C ALA A 453 24.25 9.41 0.91
N TRP A 454 23.89 8.16 0.64
CA TRP A 454 22.64 7.55 1.08
C TRP A 454 22.53 7.49 2.61
N ILE A 455 23.60 7.11 3.32
CA ILE A 455 23.60 7.06 4.80
C ILE A 455 23.86 8.43 5.47
N GLY A 456 23.93 9.51 4.69
CA GLY A 456 24.11 10.88 5.20
C GLY A 456 25.52 11.20 5.71
N VAL A 457 26.54 10.42 5.33
CA VAL A 457 27.94 10.68 5.71
C VAL A 457 28.58 11.60 4.67
N LYS A 458 28.78 12.87 5.04
CA LYS A 458 29.56 13.81 4.22
C LYS A 458 31.04 13.37 4.21
N GLU A 459 31.58 13.04 3.04
CA GLU A 459 33.04 12.87 2.91
C GLU A 459 33.71 14.20 3.25
N ARG A 460 34.52 14.23 4.32
CA ARG A 460 35.49 15.31 4.49
C ARG A 460 36.50 15.16 3.36
N TRP A 461 36.34 15.96 2.32
CA TRP A 461 37.39 16.19 1.35
C TRP A 461 38.54 16.82 2.11
N HIS A 462 39.52 16.02 2.51
CA HIS A 462 40.80 16.56 2.88
C HIS A 462 41.36 17.22 1.62
N LEU A 463 41.27 18.54 1.57
CA LEU A 463 42.17 19.40 0.82
C LEU A 463 43.59 19.16 1.36
N PHE A 464 44.18 18.02 1.02
CA PHE A 464 45.63 17.91 0.95
C PHE A 464 46.02 18.52 -0.40
N HIS A 465 46.10 19.85 -0.44
CA HIS A 465 47.01 20.50 -1.36
C HIS A 465 48.43 20.11 -0.90
N TRP A 466 49.03 19.19 -1.65
CA TRP A 466 50.49 19.09 -1.72
C TRP A 466 50.95 20.14 -2.71
N ASN A 467 51.42 21.27 -2.18
CA ASN A 467 52.75 21.85 -2.42
C ASN A 467 52.88 23.15 -1.63
#